data_AF-A0A506Q7U6-F1
#
_entry.id   AF-A0A506Q7U6-F1
#
_cell.length_a   1.000
_cell.length_b   1.000
_cell.length_c   1.000
_cell.angle_alpha   90.00
_cell.angle_beta   90.00
_cell.angle_gamma   90.00
#
_symmetry.space_group_name_H-M   'P 1'
#
loop_
_entity.id
_entity.type
_entity.pdbx_description
1 polymer ?
#
loop_
_entity_poly.entity_id
_entity_poly.type
_entity_poly.pdbx_seq_one_letter_code
_entity_poly.pdbx_strand_id
1 'polypeptide(L)'
;MLNERPDEALALRWLRWWHADFWLRSDESWCSQPLARLPEPVQRQYLRQHASCWQQTLGVAGELVAPEPMVLAISDLNRDQRAHLLVLVAEICAGNMPLPAELKIWLRRLAKGMRTEAWLPAGLFTTGGSADSLCLLQALFPAIWPRLRLLFPAGDAPVSPARSLPAHRLRPLWETALWQVQQQSGERGDVET
;
A
#
# COMPACT_ATOMS: atom_id res chain seq x y z
N MET A 1 5.52 -29.98 15.46
CA MET A 1 4.94 -28.81 14.78
C MET A 1 4.27 -27.97 15.85
N LEU A 2 4.89 -26.85 16.24
CA LEU A 2 4.31 -25.92 17.20
C LEU A 2 3.15 -25.18 16.50
N ASN A 3 1.94 -25.25 17.05
CA ASN A 3 0.84 -24.37 16.65
C ASN A 3 1.26 -22.93 16.98
N GLU A 4 1.84 -22.22 16.01
CA GLU A 4 2.04 -20.78 16.12
C GLU A 4 0.67 -20.13 16.38
N ARG A 5 0.57 -19.34 17.45
CA ARG A 5 -0.63 -18.54 17.68
C ARG A 5 -0.76 -17.56 16.51
N PRO A 6 -1.97 -17.30 15.98
CA PRO A 6 -2.14 -16.42 14.82
C PRO A 6 -1.50 -15.03 15.00
N ASP A 7 -1.42 -14.53 16.24
CA ASP A 7 -0.76 -13.27 16.60
C ASP A 7 0.78 -13.33 16.44
N GLU A 8 1.39 -14.49 16.72
CA GLU A 8 2.83 -14.70 16.59
C GLU A 8 3.24 -14.78 15.11
N ALA A 9 2.44 -15.46 14.28
CA ALA A 9 2.64 -15.51 12.84
C ALA A 9 2.53 -14.11 12.20
N LEU A 10 1.56 -13.30 12.64
CA LEU A 10 1.42 -11.91 12.22
C LEU A 10 2.64 -11.07 12.63
N ALA A 11 3.08 -11.18 13.88
CA ALA A 11 4.24 -10.45 14.39
C ALA A 11 5.52 -10.82 13.64
N LEU A 12 5.76 -12.11 13.36
CA LEU A 12 6.92 -12.58 12.62
C LEU A 12 6.90 -12.08 11.17
N ARG A 13 5.74 -12.15 10.51
CA ARG A 13 5.56 -11.63 9.14
C ARG A 13 5.77 -10.13 9.09
N TRP A 14 5.30 -9.39 10.11
CA TRP A 14 5.54 -7.96 10.25
C TRP A 14 7.03 -7.63 10.39
N LEU A 15 7.76 -8.33 11.27
CA LEU A 15 9.19 -8.14 11.46
C LEU A 15 9.97 -8.39 10.17
N ARG A 16 9.66 -9.48 9.47
CA ARG A 16 10.29 -9.80 8.18
C ARG A 16 10.04 -8.71 7.14
N TRP A 17 8.79 -8.24 7.06
CA TRP A 17 8.42 -7.14 6.19
C TRP A 17 9.16 -5.86 6.54
N TRP A 18 9.20 -5.47 7.82
CA TRP A 18 9.82 -4.24 8.31
C TRP A 18 11.32 -4.14 8.00
N HIS A 19 12.02 -5.27 8.06
CA HIS A 19 13.48 -5.32 7.91
C HIS A 19 13.97 -5.59 6.49
N ALA A 20 13.24 -6.37 5.68
CA ALA A 20 13.74 -6.79 4.37
C ALA A 20 12.65 -6.90 3.30
N ASP A 21 11.52 -7.52 3.60
CA ASP A 21 10.58 -7.90 2.52
C ASP A 21 9.88 -6.68 1.89
N PHE A 22 9.85 -5.50 2.55
CA PHE A 22 9.37 -4.25 1.92
C PHE A 22 10.20 -3.86 0.69
N TRP A 23 11.53 -4.05 0.73
CA TRP A 23 12.43 -3.70 -0.37
C TRP A 23 12.36 -4.74 -1.48
N LEU A 24 12.30 -6.03 -1.13
CA LEU A 24 12.19 -7.10 -2.13
C LEU A 24 10.91 -6.99 -2.98
N ARG A 25 9.90 -6.27 -2.47
CA ARG A 25 8.62 -6.04 -3.15
C ARG A 25 8.47 -4.60 -3.66
N SER A 26 9.54 -3.81 -3.64
CA SER A 26 9.49 -2.43 -4.10
C SER A 26 9.23 -2.35 -5.60
N ASP A 27 8.60 -1.26 -6.03
CA ASP A 27 8.46 -0.95 -7.44
C ASP A 27 9.84 -0.75 -8.08
N GLU A 28 9.98 -1.19 -9.33
CA GLU A 28 11.23 -1.16 -10.09
C GLU A 28 11.84 0.24 -10.23
N SER A 29 11.01 1.29 -10.16
CA SER A 29 11.47 2.68 -10.21
C SER A 29 12.39 3.08 -9.05
N TRP A 30 12.35 2.35 -7.93
CA TRP A 30 13.27 2.54 -6.79
C TRP A 30 14.57 1.74 -6.92
N CYS A 31 14.57 0.73 -7.79
CA CYS A 31 15.63 -0.27 -7.95
C CYS A 31 16.79 0.21 -8.86
N SER A 32 17.17 1.48 -8.78
CA SER A 32 18.32 2.03 -9.52
C SER A 32 19.67 1.65 -8.89
N GLN A 33 19.66 1.16 -7.66
CA GLN A 33 20.87 0.89 -6.88
C GLN A 33 21.54 -0.45 -7.25
N PRO A 34 22.87 -0.58 -7.05
CA PRO A 34 23.59 -1.82 -7.31
C PRO A 34 23.01 -3.05 -6.61
N LEU A 35 22.42 -2.88 -5.42
CA LEU A 35 21.78 -3.96 -4.66
C LEU A 35 20.67 -4.67 -5.45
N ALA A 36 19.89 -3.93 -6.23
CA ALA A 36 18.78 -4.50 -7.01
C ALA A 36 19.25 -5.45 -8.12
N ARG A 37 20.53 -5.38 -8.51
CA ARG A 37 21.14 -6.26 -9.51
C ARG A 37 21.58 -7.61 -8.95
N LEU A 38 21.60 -7.76 -7.63
CA LEU A 38 22.01 -9.00 -6.97
C LEU A 38 20.83 -9.99 -6.90
N PRO A 39 21.09 -11.31 -6.82
CA PRO A 39 20.03 -12.30 -6.58
C PRO A 39 19.32 -12.04 -5.25
N GLU A 40 18.01 -12.32 -5.17
CA GLU A 40 17.20 -12.08 -3.96
C GLU A 40 17.79 -12.68 -2.67
N PRO A 41 18.36 -13.91 -2.64
CA PRO A 41 18.96 -14.44 -1.42
C PRO A 41 20.12 -13.56 -0.90
N VAL A 42 20.92 -13.02 -1.81
CA VAL A 42 22.04 -12.13 -1.51
C VAL A 42 21.52 -10.77 -1.04
N GLN A 43 20.49 -10.24 -1.70
CA GLN A 43 19.82 -9.00 -1.26
C GLN A 43 19.30 -9.16 0.17
N ARG A 44 18.58 -10.25 0.46
CA ARG A 44 18.01 -10.51 1.80
C ARG A 44 19.09 -10.63 2.86
N GLN A 45 20.19 -11.32 2.57
CA GLN A 45 21.31 -11.42 3.50
C GLN A 45 21.94 -10.05 3.77
N TYR A 46 22.19 -9.28 2.72
CA TYR A 46 22.79 -7.94 2.81
C TYR A 46 21.91 -6.98 3.63
N LEU A 47 20.60 -6.92 3.34
CA LEU A 47 19.63 -6.10 4.07
C LEU A 47 19.58 -6.42 5.56
N ARG A 48 19.72 -7.70 5.93
CA ARG A 48 19.75 -8.12 7.34
C ARG A 48 21.04 -7.71 8.04
N GLN A 49 22.19 -7.84 7.37
CA GLN A 49 23.50 -7.53 7.95
C GLN A 49 23.78 -6.02 8.04
N HIS A 50 23.23 -5.23 7.11
CA HIS A 50 23.49 -3.80 6.97
C HIS A 50 22.22 -2.95 7.05
N ALA A 51 21.25 -3.37 7.86
CA ALA A 51 19.92 -2.75 7.94
C ALA A 51 19.96 -1.24 8.17
N SER A 52 20.79 -0.76 9.10
CA SER A 52 20.89 0.67 9.43
C SER A 52 21.43 1.52 8.26
N CYS A 53 22.48 1.05 7.59
CA CYS A 53 23.06 1.71 6.43
C CYS A 53 22.02 1.82 5.30
N TRP A 54 21.32 0.72 5.01
CA TRP A 54 20.35 0.73 3.93
C TRP A 54 19.10 1.55 4.26
N GLN A 55 18.66 1.53 5.52
CA GLN A 55 17.56 2.38 5.98
C GLN A 55 17.87 3.87 5.82
N GLN A 56 19.12 4.28 6.07
CA GLN A 56 19.56 5.65 5.83
C GLN A 56 19.59 5.97 4.33
N THR A 57 20.18 5.09 3.51
CA THR A 57 20.27 5.27 2.06
C THR A 57 18.90 5.40 1.38
N LEU A 58 17.90 4.64 1.84
CA LEU A 58 16.53 4.71 1.30
C LEU A 58 15.67 5.80 1.95
N GLY A 59 16.17 6.47 2.98
CA GLY A 59 15.40 7.44 3.77
C GLY A 59 14.21 6.79 4.50
N VAL A 60 14.37 5.54 4.96
CA VAL A 60 13.33 4.77 5.66
C VAL A 60 13.67 4.51 7.13
N ALA A 61 14.53 5.36 7.71
CA ALA A 61 14.83 5.32 9.14
C ALA A 61 13.55 5.44 9.98
N GLY A 62 13.51 4.77 11.12
CA GLY A 62 12.37 4.77 12.03
C GLY A 62 12.33 3.56 12.93
N GLU A 63 11.68 3.70 14.08
CA GLU A 63 11.50 2.64 15.07
C GLU A 63 10.45 1.63 14.61
N LEU A 64 10.62 0.37 15.02
CA LEU A 64 9.63 -0.68 14.76
C LEU A 64 8.29 -0.29 15.41
N VAL A 65 7.24 -0.22 14.59
CA VAL A 65 5.88 0.03 15.06
C VAL A 65 5.08 -1.27 15.20
N ALA A 66 3.89 -1.18 15.78
CA ALA A 66 2.98 -2.31 15.92
C ALA A 66 2.60 -2.93 14.55
N PRO A 67 2.35 -4.26 14.49
CA PRO A 67 1.92 -4.92 13.27
C PRO A 67 0.65 -4.30 12.68
N GLU A 68 0.70 -3.95 11.39
CA GLU A 68 -0.46 -3.44 10.64
C GLU A 68 -0.88 -4.44 9.54
N PRO A 69 -1.97 -5.22 9.75
CA PRO A 69 -2.42 -6.23 8.79
C PRO A 69 -2.73 -5.67 7.40
N MET A 70 -3.30 -4.46 7.32
CA MET A 70 -3.60 -3.79 6.06
C MET A 70 -2.33 -3.52 5.25
N VAL A 71 -1.24 -3.10 5.91
CA VAL A 71 0.03 -2.82 5.25
C VAL A 71 0.61 -4.11 4.66
N LEU A 72 0.55 -5.21 5.41
CA LEU A 72 0.98 -6.51 4.91
C LEU A 72 0.11 -6.97 3.73
N ALA A 73 -1.21 -6.80 3.81
CA ALA A 73 -2.11 -7.17 2.73
C ALA A 73 -1.88 -6.35 1.46
N ILE A 74 -1.63 -5.04 1.56
CA ILE A 74 -1.21 -4.18 0.42
C ILE A 74 0.14 -4.64 -0.15
N SER A 75 1.05 -5.10 0.72
CA SER A 75 2.37 -5.61 0.31
C SER A 75 2.28 -6.94 -0.45
N ASP A 76 1.28 -7.75 -0.15
CA ASP A 76 1.06 -9.02 -0.83
C ASP A 76 0.45 -8.86 -2.23
N LEU A 77 -0.19 -7.71 -2.51
CA LEU A 77 -0.66 -7.37 -3.85
C LEU A 77 0.53 -7.25 -4.84
N ASN A 78 0.31 -7.70 -6.08
CA ASN A 78 1.20 -7.42 -7.20
C ASN A 78 1.04 -5.98 -7.71
N ARG A 79 1.89 -5.57 -8.67
CA ARG A 79 1.91 -4.19 -9.20
C ARG A 79 0.56 -3.74 -9.76
N ASP A 80 -0.07 -4.57 -10.59
CA ASP A 80 -1.35 -4.24 -11.23
C ASP A 80 -2.48 -4.14 -10.20
N GLN A 81 -2.48 -5.03 -9.20
CA GLN A 81 -3.42 -5.01 -8.09
C GLN A 81 -3.25 -3.75 -7.22
N ARG A 82 -2.01 -3.32 -6.96
CA ARG A 82 -1.75 -2.06 -6.24
C ARG A 82 -2.21 -0.86 -7.05
N ALA A 83 -1.94 -0.83 -8.36
CA ALA A 83 -2.45 0.22 -9.24
C ALA A 83 -3.99 0.26 -9.23
N HIS A 84 -4.63 -0.91 -9.33
CA HIS A 84 -6.09 -1.01 -9.27
C HIS A 84 -6.65 -0.54 -7.91
N LEU A 85 -5.99 -0.90 -6.80
CA LEU A 85 -6.35 -0.41 -5.47
C LEU A 85 -6.41 1.12 -5.42
N LEU A 86 -5.39 1.81 -5.96
CA LEU A 86 -5.36 3.27 -6.01
C LEU A 86 -6.49 3.85 -6.87
N VAL A 87 -6.83 3.19 -7.97
CA VAL A 87 -7.95 3.58 -8.85
C VAL A 87 -9.29 3.43 -8.13
N LEU A 88 -9.51 2.36 -7.37
CA LEU A 88 -10.74 2.17 -6.59
C LEU A 88 -10.89 3.26 -5.53
N VAL A 89 -9.82 3.56 -4.78
CA VAL A 89 -9.82 4.62 -3.78
C VAL A 89 -10.13 5.97 -4.42
N ALA A 90 -9.52 6.26 -5.57
CA ALA A 90 -9.75 7.51 -6.28
C ALA A 90 -11.18 7.62 -6.84
N GLU A 91 -11.78 6.52 -7.31
CA GLU A 91 -13.18 6.51 -7.74
C GLU A 91 -14.13 6.79 -6.57
N ILE A 92 -13.90 6.19 -5.40
CA ILE A 92 -14.72 6.46 -4.20
C ILE A 92 -14.60 7.94 -3.79
N CYS A 93 -13.43 8.55 -3.96
CA CYS A 93 -13.18 9.92 -3.56
C CYS A 93 -13.66 10.96 -4.59
N ALA A 94 -13.53 10.70 -5.89
CA ALA A 94 -13.69 11.70 -6.95
C ALA A 94 -14.57 11.27 -8.14
N GLY A 95 -14.87 9.98 -8.31
CA GLY A 95 -15.87 9.49 -9.27
C GLY A 95 -15.55 9.60 -10.77
N ASN A 96 -14.28 9.82 -11.14
CA ASN A 96 -13.86 10.07 -12.52
C ASN A 96 -12.82 9.06 -13.07
N MET A 97 -12.78 7.85 -12.52
CA MET A 97 -11.81 6.83 -12.92
C MET A 97 -12.31 5.96 -14.08
N PRO A 98 -11.41 5.40 -14.91
CA PRO A 98 -11.79 4.55 -16.04
C PRO A 98 -12.13 3.12 -15.59
N LEU A 99 -13.27 2.96 -14.90
CA LEU A 99 -13.77 1.68 -14.39
C LEU A 99 -15.05 1.20 -15.13
N PRO A 100 -15.33 -0.12 -15.13
CA PRO A 100 -16.59 -0.67 -15.65
C PRO A 100 -17.83 -0.06 -14.96
N ALA A 101 -18.93 0.08 -15.69
CA ALA A 101 -20.13 0.76 -15.22
C ALA A 101 -20.71 0.15 -13.93
N GLU A 102 -20.76 -1.18 -13.83
CA GLU A 102 -21.29 -1.87 -12.64
C GLU A 102 -20.47 -1.57 -11.39
N LEU A 103 -19.14 -1.58 -11.53
CA LEU A 103 -18.23 -1.25 -10.45
C LEU A 103 -18.37 0.22 -10.02
N LYS A 104 -18.54 1.14 -10.98
CA LYS A 104 -18.81 2.55 -10.68
C LYS A 104 -20.11 2.75 -9.90
N ILE A 105 -21.18 2.03 -10.24
CA ILE A 105 -22.45 2.13 -9.51
C ILE A 105 -22.27 1.72 -8.05
N TRP A 106 -21.56 0.60 -7.82
CA TRP A 106 -21.25 0.14 -6.47
C TRP A 106 -20.38 1.13 -5.69
N LEU A 107 -19.29 1.62 -6.29
CA LEU A 107 -18.37 2.58 -5.65
C LEU A 107 -19.04 3.92 -5.34
N ARG A 108 -19.96 4.40 -6.18
CA ARG A 108 -20.74 5.62 -5.91
C ARG A 108 -21.68 5.46 -4.73
N ARG A 109 -22.31 4.29 -4.56
CA ARG A 109 -23.16 4.00 -3.40
C ARG A 109 -22.33 4.01 -2.12
N LEU A 110 -21.13 3.42 -2.15
CA LEU A 110 -20.17 3.47 -1.04
C LEU A 110 -19.72 4.90 -0.73
N ALA A 111 -19.32 5.67 -1.74
CA ALA A 111 -18.91 7.07 -1.59
C ALA A 111 -19.99 7.91 -0.89
N LYS A 112 -21.25 7.73 -1.30
CA LYS A 112 -22.40 8.40 -0.67
C LYS A 112 -22.55 8.03 0.82
N GLY A 113 -22.34 6.76 1.17
CA GLY A 113 -22.36 6.29 2.56
C GLY A 113 -21.19 6.83 3.38
N MET A 114 -20.00 6.91 2.78
CA MET A 114 -18.78 7.41 3.42
C MET A 114 -18.75 8.94 3.57
N ARG A 115 -19.57 9.65 2.79
CA ARG A 115 -19.65 11.12 2.75
C ARG A 115 -18.27 11.74 2.57
N THR A 116 -17.51 11.25 1.58
CA THR A 116 -16.13 11.68 1.28
C THR A 116 -16.01 13.19 1.19
N GLU A 117 -16.97 13.87 0.56
CA GLU A 117 -17.01 15.33 0.42
C GLU A 117 -17.03 16.10 1.76
N ALA A 118 -17.46 15.48 2.87
CA ALA A 118 -17.54 16.15 4.17
C ALA A 118 -16.20 16.22 4.91
N TRP A 119 -15.19 15.43 4.50
CA TRP A 119 -13.91 15.32 5.22
C TRP A 119 -12.69 15.27 4.32
N LEU A 120 -12.86 15.07 3.01
CA LEU A 120 -11.78 15.08 2.04
C LEU A 120 -11.36 16.52 1.73
N PRO A 121 -10.05 16.85 1.73
CA PRO A 121 -9.60 18.18 1.37
C PRO A 121 -9.97 18.56 -0.06
N ALA A 122 -10.44 19.79 -0.25
CA ALA A 122 -10.64 20.35 -1.59
C ALA A 122 -9.32 20.36 -2.37
N GLY A 123 -9.36 20.00 -3.64
CA GLY A 123 -8.19 19.97 -4.52
C GLY A 123 -7.40 18.65 -4.52
N LEU A 124 -7.79 17.65 -3.71
CA LEU A 124 -7.29 16.29 -3.90
C LEU A 124 -7.99 15.65 -5.12
N PHE A 125 -7.27 14.86 -5.91
CA PHE A 125 -7.76 14.20 -7.14
C PHE A 125 -8.03 15.13 -8.33
N THR A 126 -7.53 16.36 -8.33
CA THR A 126 -7.72 17.29 -9.47
C THR A 126 -6.70 17.09 -10.59
N THR A 127 -5.48 16.67 -10.25
CA THR A 127 -4.36 16.59 -11.21
C THR A 127 -3.63 15.25 -11.16
N GLY A 128 -3.50 14.63 -9.98
CA GLY A 128 -2.74 13.40 -9.81
C GLY A 128 -3.50 12.11 -10.14
N GLY A 129 -4.79 12.20 -10.50
CA GLY A 129 -5.60 11.03 -10.81
C GLY A 129 -5.58 10.01 -9.66
N SER A 130 -5.33 8.74 -9.95
CA SER A 130 -5.26 7.70 -8.91
C SER A 130 -4.03 7.81 -8.00
N ALA A 131 -2.95 8.48 -8.41
CA ALA A 131 -1.76 8.65 -7.58
C ALA A 131 -2.04 9.49 -6.32
N ASP A 132 -3.01 10.40 -6.38
CA ASP A 132 -3.42 11.21 -5.22
C ASP A 132 -3.96 10.34 -4.06
N SER A 133 -4.40 9.11 -4.33
CA SER A 133 -4.76 8.13 -3.29
C SER A 133 -3.59 7.84 -2.35
N LEU A 134 -2.33 7.96 -2.80
CA LEU A 134 -1.16 7.76 -1.95
C LEU A 134 -1.06 8.81 -0.84
N CYS A 135 -1.61 10.02 -1.02
CA CYS A 135 -1.70 11.01 0.05
C CYS A 135 -2.61 10.54 1.19
N LEU A 136 -3.67 9.79 0.85
CA LEU A 136 -4.58 9.21 1.84
C LEU A 136 -3.93 8.03 2.58
N LEU A 137 -3.13 7.23 1.86
CA LEU A 137 -2.40 6.11 2.47
C LEU A 137 -1.30 6.61 3.42
N GLN A 138 -0.57 7.65 3.00
CA GLN A 138 0.42 8.35 3.81
C GLN A 138 -0.21 8.91 5.09
N ALA A 139 -1.39 9.55 4.98
CA ALA A 139 -2.09 10.10 6.13
C ALA A 139 -2.58 9.02 7.12
N LEU A 140 -2.92 7.82 6.62
CA LEU A 140 -3.31 6.70 7.47
C LEU A 140 -2.11 6.08 8.20
N PHE A 141 -0.94 6.02 7.56
CA PHE A 141 0.25 5.34 8.11
C PHE A 141 1.52 6.20 8.06
N PRO A 142 1.57 7.38 8.71
CA PRO A 142 2.68 8.30 8.58
C PRO A 142 4.03 7.71 9.02
N ALA A 143 4.06 6.91 10.09
CA ALA A 143 5.28 6.27 10.60
C ALA A 143 5.78 5.12 9.72
N ILE A 144 4.89 4.48 8.95
CA ILE A 144 5.20 3.32 8.09
C ILE A 144 5.46 3.78 6.65
N TRP A 145 4.94 4.96 6.28
CA TRP A 145 4.98 5.53 4.95
C TRP A 145 6.34 5.47 4.25
N PRO A 146 7.48 5.77 4.91
CA PRO A 146 8.78 5.71 4.24
C PRO A 146 9.08 4.34 3.61
N ARG A 147 8.65 3.24 4.25
CA ARG A 147 8.77 1.87 3.71
C ARG A 147 7.65 1.55 2.73
N LEU A 148 6.41 1.91 3.09
CA LEU A 148 5.21 1.58 2.31
C LEU A 148 5.22 2.23 0.91
N ARG A 149 5.72 3.46 0.80
CA ARG A 149 5.80 4.19 -0.47
C ARG A 149 6.64 3.47 -1.53
N LEU A 150 7.60 2.64 -1.10
CA LEU A 150 8.49 1.90 -2.01
C LEU A 150 7.73 0.86 -2.82
N LEU A 151 6.53 0.46 -2.40
CA LEU A 151 5.68 -0.48 -3.14
C LEU A 151 5.03 0.13 -4.39
N PHE A 152 5.12 1.45 -4.54
CA PHE A 152 4.48 2.23 -5.61
C PHE A 152 5.54 2.97 -6.43
N PRO A 153 5.22 3.41 -7.67
CA PRO A 153 6.17 4.15 -8.49
C PRO A 153 6.73 5.40 -7.80
N ALA A 154 8.04 5.63 -7.93
CA ALA A 154 8.74 6.71 -7.25
C ALA A 154 8.24 8.11 -7.63
N GLY A 155 7.76 8.29 -8.87
CA GLY A 155 7.18 9.56 -9.34
C GLY A 155 5.82 9.87 -8.74
N ASP A 156 5.08 8.85 -8.30
CA ASP A 156 3.72 8.99 -7.75
C ASP A 156 3.73 9.16 -6.23
N ALA A 157 4.76 8.63 -5.56
CA ALA A 157 4.87 8.59 -4.11
C ALA A 157 5.08 10.00 -3.49
N PRO A 158 4.15 10.49 -2.65
CA PRO A 158 4.34 11.78 -1.98
C PRO A 158 5.60 11.83 -1.11
N VAL A 159 6.39 12.88 -1.32
CA VAL A 159 7.57 13.23 -0.50
C VAL A 159 7.23 14.28 0.57
N SER A 160 6.15 15.02 0.36
CA SER A 160 5.61 16.00 1.30
C SER A 160 5.18 15.35 2.62
N PRO A 161 5.15 16.11 3.74
CA PRO A 161 4.65 15.58 5.01
C PRO A 161 3.19 15.13 4.91
N ALA A 162 2.85 14.10 5.69
CA ALA A 162 1.50 13.56 5.76
C ALA A 162 0.49 14.63 6.15
N ARG A 163 -0.66 14.64 5.45
CA ARG A 163 -1.80 15.50 5.81
C ARG A 163 -2.48 14.94 7.07
N SER A 164 -3.03 15.82 7.89
CA SER A 164 -3.88 15.42 9.01
C SER A 164 -5.28 15.07 8.47
N LEU A 165 -5.64 13.79 8.53
CA LEU A 165 -6.93 13.26 8.05
C LEU A 165 -7.52 12.27 9.05
N PRO A 166 -8.84 12.12 9.10
CA PRO A 166 -9.50 11.24 10.07
C PRO A 166 -9.23 9.76 9.75
N ALA A 167 -8.36 9.12 10.53
CA ALA A 167 -8.02 7.70 10.37
C ALA A 167 -9.25 6.77 10.40
N HIS A 168 -10.26 7.09 11.21
CA HIS A 168 -11.52 6.32 11.29
C HIS A 168 -12.36 6.38 10.00
N ARG A 169 -12.11 7.33 9.10
CA ARG A 169 -12.72 7.40 7.76
C ARG A 169 -11.84 6.73 6.71
N LEU A 170 -10.53 6.90 6.83
CA LEU A 170 -9.56 6.33 5.92
C LEU A 170 -9.50 4.80 6.00
N ARG A 171 -9.51 4.22 7.21
CA ARG A 171 -9.36 2.78 7.37
C ARG A 171 -10.47 1.98 6.64
N PRO A 172 -11.78 2.30 6.82
CA PRO A 172 -12.83 1.61 6.07
C PRO A 172 -12.75 1.81 4.55
N LEU A 173 -12.27 2.97 4.08
CA LEU A 173 -12.04 3.24 2.65
C LEU A 173 -11.02 2.27 2.07
N TRP A 174 -9.87 2.11 2.73
CA TRP A 174 -8.82 1.19 2.30
C TRP A 174 -9.23 -0.28 2.45
N GLU A 175 -9.91 -0.65 3.53
CA GLU A 175 -10.41 -2.01 3.74
C GLU A 175 -11.39 -2.43 2.63
N THR A 176 -12.32 -1.54 2.27
CA THR A 176 -13.31 -1.82 1.22
C THR A 176 -12.64 -1.96 -0.15
N ALA A 177 -11.72 -1.07 -0.49
CA ALA A 177 -11.00 -1.13 -1.76
C ALA A 177 -10.10 -2.37 -1.84
N LEU A 178 -9.41 -2.71 -0.75
CA LEU A 178 -8.55 -3.88 -0.65
C LEU A 178 -9.34 -5.19 -0.79
N TRP A 179 -10.48 -5.30 -0.09
CA TRP A 179 -11.39 -6.44 -0.21
C TRP A 179 -11.82 -6.64 -1.67
N GLN A 180 -12.17 -5.56 -2.37
CA GLN A 180 -12.61 -5.63 -3.76
C GLN A 180 -11.50 -6.15 -4.70
N VAL A 181 -10.25 -5.69 -4.51
CA VAL A 181 -9.09 -6.19 -5.30
C VAL A 181 -8.85 -7.68 -5.05
N GLN A 182 -8.99 -8.11 -3.80
CA GLN A 182 -8.78 -9.51 -3.41
C GLN A 182 -9.85 -10.44 -4.01
N GLN A 183 -11.11 -10.02 -4.03
CA GLN A 183 -12.19 -10.81 -4.65
C GLN A 183 -11.95 -11.06 -6.13
N GLN A 184 -11.59 -10.01 -6.88
CA GLN A 184 -11.28 -10.12 -8.32
C GLN A 184 -10.07 -11.01 -8.60
N SER A 185 -9.18 -11.17 -7.62
CA SER A 185 -7.99 -12.01 -7.74
C SER A 185 -8.30 -13.48 -7.45
N GLY A 186 -9.27 -13.76 -6.56
CA GLY A 186 -9.78 -15.11 -6.32
C GLY A 186 -10.58 -15.64 -7.51
N GLU A 187 -11.46 -14.81 -8.08
CA GLU A 187 -12.27 -15.19 -9.25
C GLU A 187 -11.44 -15.48 -10.52
N ARG A 188 -10.23 -14.91 -10.62
CA ARG A 188 -9.33 -15.14 -11.76
C ARG A 188 -8.52 -16.44 -11.66
N GLY A 189 -8.43 -17.03 -10.47
CA GLY A 189 -7.70 -18.28 -10.22
C GLY A 189 -8.51 -19.55 -10.53
N ASP A 190 -9.85 -19.44 -10.56
CA ASP A 190 -10.76 -20.59 -10.74
C ASP A 190 -11.19 -20.85 -12.20
N VAL A 191 -10.65 -20.10 -13.18
CA VAL A 191 -11.03 -20.21 -14.61
C VAL A 191 -9.94 -20.89 -15.46
N GLU A 192 -8.82 -21.32 -14.87
CA GLU A 192 -7.81 -22.14 -15.55
C GLU A 192 -7.81 -23.58 -15.02
N THR A 193 -8.80 -24.37 -15.46
CA THR A 193 -8.71 -25.85 -15.53
C THR A 193 -9.39 -26.36 -16.78
#